data_AF-A0A851M5R6-F1
#
_entry.id   AF-A0A851M5R6-F1
#
_cell.length_a   1.000
_cell.length_b   1.000
_cell.length_c   1.000
_cell.angle_alpha   90.00
_cell.angle_beta   90.00
_cell.angle_gamma   90.00
#
_symmetry.space_group_name_H-M   'P 1'
#
loop_
_entity.id
_entity.type
_entity.pdbx_description
1 polymer ?
#
loop_
_entity_poly.entity_id
_entity_poly.type
_entity_poly.pdbx_seq_one_letter_code
_entity_poly.pdbx_strand_id
1 'polypeptide(L)'
;AAVAQAVGAWLGGLREEDSVLLEALVPTTCLPMPPPRKAPALGRPPPWDGRGGTLLGRCPHARVGMSLQVACGVGRAEAPVRHGVALPQGLDSSLQQWGVVAPGQRQALATRLQEAAEAAMAALLAAEAELSPQQRGGAHARTDILGVDFLLACVDDTLELVALSANSQQCLETCLLAEAMGRTVGEPPGDLARLLAETLLHRAQCHLVEGKDILLIGAGGVSKSFVWEAARDYGLRVRGLGW
;
A
#
# COMPACT_ATOMS: atom_id res chain seq x y z
N ALA A 1 -16.73 12.45 43.30
CA ALA A 1 -16.78 11.25 44.17
C ALA A 1 -17.22 10.00 43.38
N ALA A 2 -18.42 10.00 42.76
CA ALA A 2 -18.94 8.83 42.02
C ALA A 2 -18.05 8.39 40.84
N VAL A 3 -17.51 9.32 40.05
CA VAL A 3 -16.62 8.99 38.92
C VAL A 3 -15.33 8.33 39.39
N ALA A 4 -14.70 8.87 40.43
CA ALA A 4 -13.47 8.29 40.99
C ALA A 4 -13.72 6.89 41.55
N GLN A 5 -14.89 6.63 42.14
CA GLN A 5 -15.29 5.29 42.59
C GLN A 5 -15.56 4.33 41.42
N ALA A 6 -16.25 4.79 40.37
CA ALA A 6 -16.50 3.99 39.18
C ALA A 6 -15.20 3.63 38.43
N VAL A 7 -14.28 4.60 38.30
CA VAL A 7 -12.93 4.38 37.75
C VAL A 7 -12.14 3.42 38.64
N GLY A 8 -12.14 3.62 39.97
CA GLY A 8 -11.44 2.75 40.92
C GLY A 8 -11.96 1.31 40.92
N ALA A 9 -13.28 1.11 40.86
CA ALA A 9 -13.89 -0.21 40.77
C ALA A 9 -13.55 -0.91 39.45
N TRP A 10 -13.51 -0.16 38.35
CA TRP A 10 -13.11 -0.69 37.06
C TRP A 10 -11.62 -1.07 37.05
N LEU A 11 -10.74 -0.18 37.51
CA LEU A 11 -9.30 -0.43 37.61
C LEU A 11 -8.99 -1.66 38.49
N GLY A 12 -9.76 -1.87 39.56
CA GLY A 12 -9.61 -3.03 40.45
C GLY A 12 -9.98 -4.38 39.80
N GLY A 13 -10.67 -4.38 38.67
CA GLY A 13 -11.05 -5.59 37.92
C GLY A 13 -10.11 -5.95 36.77
N LEU A 14 -9.10 -5.14 36.49
CA LEU A 14 -8.17 -5.34 35.38
C LEU A 14 -7.00 -6.21 35.80
N ARG A 15 -6.55 -7.10 34.91
CA ARG A 15 -5.28 -7.83 35.06
C ARG A 15 -4.18 -7.08 34.29
N GLU A 16 -2.94 -7.44 34.58
CA GLU A 16 -1.77 -6.95 33.84
C GLU A 16 -1.96 -7.25 32.34
N GLU A 17 -1.68 -6.27 31.47
CA GLU A 17 -1.93 -6.28 30.01
C GLU A 17 -3.39 -6.18 29.51
N ASP A 18 -4.41 -6.16 30.38
CA ASP A 18 -5.82 -6.14 29.96
C ASP A 18 -6.29 -4.79 29.38
N SER A 19 -5.56 -3.71 29.67
CA SER A 19 -6.07 -2.33 29.49
C SER A 19 -5.00 -1.36 29.04
N VAL A 20 -5.42 -0.38 28.22
CA VAL A 20 -4.58 0.74 27.78
C VAL A 20 -5.27 2.04 28.17
N LEU A 21 -4.56 2.91 28.89
CA LEU A 21 -5.02 4.29 29.15
C LEU A 21 -4.74 5.12 27.90
N LEU A 22 -5.81 5.51 27.19
CA LEU A 22 -5.73 6.22 25.92
C LEU A 22 -6.19 7.68 26.10
N GLU A 23 -5.25 8.59 26.29
CA GLU A 23 -5.55 10.03 26.45
C GLU A 23 -5.78 10.72 25.08
N ALA A 24 -5.20 10.19 24.00
CA ALA A 24 -5.49 10.52 22.61
C ALA A 24 -5.02 9.38 21.68
N LEU A 25 -5.88 8.88 20.77
CA LEU A 25 -5.47 7.92 19.76
C LEU A 25 -4.74 8.67 18.63
N VAL A 26 -3.41 8.50 18.55
CA VAL A 26 -2.66 8.92 17.37
C VAL A 26 -2.69 7.76 16.37
N PRO A 27 -3.17 7.96 15.13
CA PRO A 27 -3.07 6.95 14.08
C PRO A 27 -1.63 6.45 13.91
N THR A 28 -1.45 5.25 13.34
CA THR A 28 -0.12 4.70 13.02
C THR A 28 0.77 5.77 12.42
N THR A 29 1.94 5.96 13.02
CA THR A 29 2.89 7.03 12.69
C THR A 29 3.18 7.02 11.18
N CYS A 30 2.80 8.09 10.49
CA CYS A 30 3.25 8.32 9.11
C CYS A 30 4.77 8.55 9.16
N LEU A 31 5.52 7.73 8.42
CA LEU A 31 6.95 7.90 8.36
C LEU A 31 7.26 9.19 7.59
N PRO A 32 8.23 10.00 8.05
CA PRO A 32 8.57 11.24 7.37
C PRO A 32 9.06 10.95 5.95
N MET A 33 8.66 11.78 4.98
CA MET A 33 9.21 11.72 3.63
C MET A 33 10.73 11.98 3.68
N PRO A 34 11.55 11.14 3.03
CA PRO A 34 12.97 11.44 2.92
C PRO A 34 13.17 12.75 2.14
N PRO A 35 14.11 13.62 2.55
CA PRO A 35 14.35 14.89 1.86
C PRO A 35 14.89 14.64 0.44
N PRO A 36 14.53 15.49 -0.55
CA PRO A 36 15.05 15.37 -1.90
C PRO A 36 16.58 15.57 -1.88
N ARG A 37 17.32 14.59 -2.41
CA ARG A 37 18.77 14.69 -2.62
C ARG A 37 19.04 15.23 -4.02
N LYS A 38 20.01 16.14 -4.16
CA LYS A 38 20.41 16.70 -5.47
C LYS A 38 20.98 15.60 -6.36
N ALA A 39 20.44 15.50 -7.57
CA ALA A 39 20.86 14.57 -8.62
C ALA A 39 22.29 14.87 -9.12
N PRO A 40 23.15 13.87 -9.33
CA PRO A 40 24.29 14.02 -10.23
C PRO A 40 23.81 13.95 -11.69
N ALA A 41 24.40 14.78 -12.56
CA ALA A 41 24.11 14.75 -13.99
C ALA A 41 24.85 13.57 -14.66
N LEU A 42 24.14 12.59 -15.19
CA LEU A 42 24.73 11.49 -15.96
C LEU A 42 23.87 11.08 -17.16
N GLY A 43 24.57 10.60 -18.19
CA GLY A 43 24.15 10.56 -19.59
C GLY A 43 23.20 9.44 -20.02
N ARG A 44 22.98 9.42 -21.34
CA ARG A 44 21.91 8.73 -22.07
C ARG A 44 21.95 7.19 -21.92
N PRO A 45 20.80 6.53 -21.67
CA PRO A 45 20.74 5.07 -21.59
C PRO A 45 20.88 4.39 -22.98
N PRO A 46 21.45 3.18 -23.06
CA PRO A 46 21.62 2.41 -24.30
C PRO A 46 20.28 1.80 -24.81
N PRO A 47 20.20 1.39 -26.10
CA PRO A 47 18.98 0.86 -26.70
C PRO A 47 18.80 -0.65 -26.43
N TRP A 48 17.61 -1.06 -25.98
CA TRP A 48 17.21 -2.47 -25.79
C TRP A 48 15.75 -2.73 -26.24
N ASP A 49 15.50 -3.92 -26.78
CA ASP A 49 14.21 -4.37 -27.33
C ASP A 49 13.67 -5.60 -26.58
N GLY A 50 12.35 -5.63 -26.34
CA GLY A 50 11.63 -6.68 -25.58
C GLY A 50 11.21 -6.21 -24.18
N ARG A 51 9.91 -5.97 -23.94
CA ARG A 51 9.43 -5.30 -22.70
C ARG A 51 8.10 -5.83 -22.18
N GLY A 52 8.00 -5.87 -20.86
CA GLY A 52 6.77 -6.13 -20.11
C GLY A 52 6.61 -5.09 -18.99
N GLY A 53 5.38 -4.79 -18.60
CA GLY A 53 5.08 -3.89 -17.49
C GLY A 53 4.83 -4.68 -16.21
N THR A 54 5.49 -4.32 -15.12
CA THR A 54 5.23 -4.86 -13.79
C THR A 54 4.62 -3.74 -12.95
N LEU A 55 3.48 -4.00 -12.36
CA LEU A 55 2.75 -3.02 -11.57
C LEU A 55 2.60 -3.52 -10.14
N LEU A 56 2.78 -2.63 -9.19
CA LEU A 56 2.54 -2.88 -7.78
C LEU A 56 1.52 -1.86 -7.29
N GLY A 57 0.33 -2.35 -6.97
CA GLY A 57 -0.73 -1.58 -6.34
C GLY A 57 -0.75 -1.84 -4.83
N ARG A 58 -0.78 -0.78 -4.03
CA ARG A 58 -1.05 -0.89 -2.59
C ARG A 58 -2.34 -0.18 -2.26
N CYS A 59 -3.16 -0.83 -1.44
CA CYS A 59 -4.30 -0.22 -0.77
C CYS A 59 -3.90 0.16 0.66
N PRO A 60 -3.75 1.46 0.98
CA PRO A 60 -3.77 1.85 2.38
C PRO A 60 -5.22 1.70 2.87
N HIS A 61 -5.44 0.76 3.78
CA HIS A 61 -6.63 0.58 4.61
C HIS A 61 -7.81 1.52 4.34
N ALA A 62 -8.81 1.04 3.61
CA ALA A 62 -10.22 1.44 3.67
C ALA A 62 -10.59 2.94 3.63
N ARG A 63 -9.66 3.86 3.32
CA ARG A 63 -9.94 5.28 3.09
C ARG A 63 -9.02 5.82 1.99
N VAL A 64 -9.57 5.81 0.77
CA VAL A 64 -9.26 6.67 -0.39
C VAL A 64 -7.76 6.94 -0.66
N GLY A 65 -7.22 6.25 -1.66
CA GLY A 65 -5.95 6.59 -2.31
C GLY A 65 -5.03 5.38 -2.48
N MET A 66 -5.21 4.60 -3.55
CA MET A 66 -4.22 3.56 -3.89
C MET A 66 -2.91 4.24 -4.30
N SER A 67 -1.81 3.85 -3.65
CA SER A 67 -0.48 4.21 -4.13
C SER A 67 -0.06 3.19 -5.17
N LEU A 68 0.01 3.65 -6.42
CA LEU A 68 0.40 2.84 -7.55
C LEU A 68 1.87 3.06 -7.90
N GLN A 69 2.61 1.97 -8.03
CA GLN A 69 3.97 2.01 -8.55
C GLN A 69 4.10 1.11 -9.76
N VAL A 70 4.66 1.65 -10.84
CA VAL A 70 4.83 0.91 -12.09
C VAL A 70 6.30 0.89 -12.47
N ALA A 71 6.82 -0.30 -12.71
CA ALA A 71 8.15 -0.53 -13.25
C ALA A 71 8.03 -1.44 -14.48
N CYS A 72 8.57 -1.04 -15.60
CA CYS A 72 8.64 -1.88 -16.79
C CYS A 72 9.96 -2.66 -16.78
N GLY A 73 9.91 -3.95 -17.09
CA GLY A 73 11.08 -4.76 -17.34
C GLY A 73 11.54 -4.63 -18.78
N VAL A 74 12.82 -4.30 -18.98
CA VAL A 74 13.47 -4.29 -20.29
C VAL A 74 14.44 -5.45 -20.38
N GLY A 75 14.26 -6.28 -21.40
CA GLY A 75 15.08 -7.47 -21.67
C GLY A 75 15.86 -7.36 -22.97
N ARG A 76 16.49 -8.47 -23.35
CA ARG A 76 17.06 -8.65 -24.69
C ARG A 76 15.96 -9.14 -25.63
N ALA A 77 16.00 -8.74 -26.90
CA ALA A 77 14.98 -9.11 -27.88
C ALA A 77 14.87 -10.62 -28.05
N GLU A 78 16.01 -11.30 -27.92
CA GLU A 78 16.17 -12.75 -28.12
C GLU A 78 15.67 -13.59 -26.94
N ALA A 79 15.24 -12.97 -25.84
CA ALA A 79 14.90 -13.67 -24.60
C ALA A 79 13.57 -13.15 -24.00
N PRO A 80 12.72 -14.04 -23.46
CA PRO A 80 11.54 -13.61 -22.73
C PRO A 80 11.92 -12.71 -21.55
N VAL A 81 11.17 -11.62 -21.39
CA VAL A 81 11.29 -10.72 -20.23
C VAL A 81 10.82 -11.48 -18.99
N ARG A 82 11.64 -11.50 -17.94
CA ARG A 82 11.33 -12.14 -16.66
C ARG A 82 11.86 -11.30 -15.51
N HIS A 83 11.21 -11.40 -14.35
CA HIS A 83 11.72 -10.82 -13.11
C HIS A 83 13.13 -11.34 -12.81
N GLY A 84 13.94 -10.49 -12.17
CA GLY A 84 15.33 -10.79 -11.81
C GLY A 84 16.33 -10.77 -12.98
N VAL A 85 15.86 -10.83 -14.23
CA VAL A 85 16.71 -10.82 -15.43
C VAL A 85 16.49 -9.55 -16.27
N ALA A 86 15.29 -8.99 -16.21
CA ALA A 86 14.98 -7.72 -16.86
C ALA A 86 15.48 -6.52 -16.04
N LEU A 87 15.99 -5.50 -16.73
CA LEU A 87 16.31 -4.23 -16.07
C LEU A 87 15.03 -3.44 -15.85
N PRO A 88 14.72 -3.02 -14.61
CA PRO A 88 13.55 -2.20 -14.38
C PRO A 88 13.77 -0.77 -14.87
N GLN A 89 12.72 -0.19 -15.43
CA GLN A 89 12.67 1.16 -15.95
C GLN A 89 11.31 1.80 -15.64
N GLY A 90 11.24 3.13 -15.53
CA GLY A 90 9.97 3.83 -15.36
C GLY A 90 9.03 3.66 -16.57
N LEU A 91 7.72 3.73 -16.32
CA LEU A 91 6.69 3.61 -17.36
C LEU A 91 6.88 4.66 -18.47
N ASP A 92 7.04 5.93 -18.11
CA ASP A 92 7.14 7.02 -19.10
C ASP A 92 8.36 6.83 -20.02
N SER A 93 9.53 6.53 -19.45
CA SER A 93 10.75 6.28 -20.23
C SER A 93 10.61 5.05 -21.14
N SER A 94 9.90 4.02 -20.68
CA SER A 94 9.64 2.80 -21.46
C SER A 94 8.72 3.09 -22.64
N LEU A 95 7.65 3.87 -22.43
CA LEU A 95 6.72 4.29 -23.47
C LEU A 95 7.38 5.20 -24.50
N GLN A 96 8.23 6.14 -24.08
CA GLN A 96 8.99 7.00 -25.01
C GLN A 96 9.89 6.18 -25.93
N GLN A 97 10.60 5.20 -25.37
CA GLN A 97 11.45 4.29 -26.14
C GLN A 97 10.64 3.30 -27.01
N TRP A 98 9.35 3.12 -26.76
CA TRP A 98 8.40 2.43 -27.64
C TRP A 98 7.84 3.30 -28.76
N GLY A 99 8.32 4.55 -28.88
CA GLY A 99 7.82 5.48 -29.89
C GLY A 99 6.48 6.10 -29.53
N VAL A 100 6.00 5.96 -28.28
CA VAL A 100 4.82 6.67 -27.79
C VAL A 100 5.22 8.09 -27.42
N VAL A 101 5.33 8.95 -28.44
CA VAL A 101 5.89 10.31 -28.30
C VAL A 101 4.88 11.30 -27.73
N ALA A 102 3.58 11.07 -27.93
CA ALA A 102 2.51 11.95 -27.46
C ALA A 102 2.32 11.85 -25.93
N PRO A 103 2.52 12.93 -25.17
CA PRO A 103 2.35 12.90 -23.70
C PRO A 103 0.93 12.49 -23.27
N GLY A 104 -0.10 12.94 -24.01
CA GLY A 104 -1.49 12.57 -23.73
C GLY A 104 -1.75 11.07 -23.87
N GLN A 105 -1.11 10.41 -24.83
CA GLN A 105 -1.23 8.95 -25.00
C GLN A 105 -0.52 8.20 -23.87
N ARG A 106 0.66 8.67 -23.44
CA ARG A 106 1.36 8.09 -22.29
C ARG A 106 0.56 8.24 -21.00
N GLN A 107 -0.03 9.41 -20.77
CA GLN A 107 -0.88 9.66 -19.62
C GLN A 107 -2.13 8.77 -19.64
N ALA A 108 -2.80 8.63 -20.80
CA ALA A 108 -3.96 7.76 -20.93
C ALA A 108 -3.62 6.29 -20.62
N LEU A 109 -2.45 5.80 -21.05
CA LEU A 109 -1.98 4.45 -20.71
C LEU A 109 -1.69 4.30 -19.21
N ALA A 110 -1.06 5.30 -18.59
CA ALA A 110 -0.82 5.31 -17.15
C ALA A 110 -2.14 5.26 -16.36
N THR A 111 -3.14 6.03 -16.77
CA THR A 111 -4.48 6.00 -16.19
C THR A 111 -5.14 4.63 -16.36
N ARG A 112 -5.10 4.04 -17.57
CA ARG A 112 -5.66 2.70 -17.80
C ARG A 112 -4.98 1.61 -16.96
N LEU A 113 -3.66 1.69 -16.78
CA LEU A 113 -2.91 0.80 -15.89
C LEU A 113 -3.37 0.95 -14.44
N GLN A 114 -3.58 2.18 -13.99
CA GLN A 114 -4.09 2.47 -12.65
C GLN A 114 -5.50 1.90 -12.46
N GLU A 115 -6.42 2.18 -13.37
CA GLU A 115 -7.79 1.66 -13.32
C GLU A 115 -7.83 0.13 -13.31
N ALA A 116 -6.99 -0.52 -14.13
CA ALA A 116 -6.90 -1.98 -14.16
C ALA A 116 -6.35 -2.57 -12.85
N ALA A 117 -5.35 -1.91 -12.25
CA ALA A 117 -4.79 -2.31 -10.97
C ALA A 117 -5.78 -2.15 -9.81
N GLU A 118 -6.50 -1.02 -9.78
CA GLU A 118 -7.54 -0.74 -8.79
C GLU A 118 -8.69 -1.74 -8.92
N ALA A 119 -9.11 -2.06 -10.14
CA ALA A 119 -10.12 -3.07 -10.40
C ALA A 119 -9.68 -4.48 -9.96
N ALA A 120 -8.42 -4.86 -10.23
CA ALA A 120 -7.86 -6.13 -9.79
C ALA A 120 -7.82 -6.24 -8.25
N MET A 121 -7.42 -5.18 -7.57
CA MET A 121 -7.41 -5.11 -6.11
C MET A 121 -8.83 -5.17 -5.53
N ALA A 122 -9.79 -4.43 -6.12
CA ALA A 122 -11.18 -4.48 -5.68
C ALA A 122 -11.78 -5.88 -5.83
N ALA A 123 -11.51 -6.55 -6.95
CA ALA A 123 -11.95 -7.93 -7.18
C ALA A 123 -11.34 -8.91 -6.17
N LEU A 124 -10.05 -8.74 -5.85
CA LEU A 124 -9.38 -9.55 -4.83
C LEU A 124 -9.98 -9.33 -3.44
N LEU A 125 -10.19 -8.08 -3.04
CA LEU A 125 -10.80 -7.75 -1.74
C LEU A 125 -12.24 -8.28 -1.63
N ALA A 126 -13.00 -8.25 -2.72
CA ALA A 126 -14.34 -8.86 -2.77
C ALA A 126 -14.27 -10.38 -2.59
N ALA A 127 -13.35 -11.05 -3.28
CA ALA A 127 -13.13 -12.49 -3.12
C ALA A 127 -12.64 -12.85 -1.70
N GLU A 128 -11.75 -12.06 -1.11
CA GLU A 128 -11.30 -12.25 0.27
C GLU A 128 -12.44 -12.12 1.29
N ALA A 129 -13.40 -11.23 1.05
CA ALA A 129 -14.54 -11.02 1.95
C ALA A 129 -15.46 -12.25 2.03
N GLU A 130 -15.48 -13.10 1.00
CA GLU A 130 -16.25 -14.36 0.98
C GLU A 130 -15.56 -15.50 1.73
N LEU A 131 -14.27 -15.36 2.07
CA LEU A 131 -13.49 -16.39 2.74
C LEU A 131 -13.62 -16.30 4.26
N SER A 132 -13.83 -17.48 4.89
CA SER A 132 -13.73 -17.60 6.34
C SER A 132 -12.31 -17.26 6.84
N PRO A 133 -12.14 -16.85 8.11
CA PRO A 133 -10.84 -16.61 8.70
C PRO A 133 -9.84 -17.76 8.49
N GLN A 134 -10.29 -19.02 8.61
CA GLN A 134 -9.44 -20.19 8.43
C GLN A 134 -8.97 -20.32 6.98
N GLN A 135 -9.85 -20.07 6.01
CA GLN A 135 -9.51 -20.10 4.58
C GLN A 135 -8.54 -18.97 4.19
N ARG A 136 -8.64 -17.81 4.83
CA ARG A 136 -7.70 -16.70 4.63
C ARG A 136 -6.32 -16.95 5.24
N GLY A 137 -6.20 -17.92 6.16
CA GLY A 137 -4.95 -18.19 6.90
C GLY A 137 -4.89 -17.53 8.29
N GLY A 138 -6.04 -17.13 8.84
CA GLY A 138 -6.19 -16.57 10.18
C GLY A 138 -7.14 -15.38 10.22
N ALA A 139 -7.56 -14.97 11.43
CA ALA A 139 -8.46 -13.83 11.63
C ALA A 139 -7.90 -12.50 11.08
N HIS A 140 -6.58 -12.34 11.09
CA HIS A 140 -5.90 -11.12 10.64
C HIS A 140 -5.25 -11.25 9.26
N ALA A 141 -5.46 -12.38 8.58
CA ALA A 141 -4.97 -12.55 7.22
C ALA A 141 -5.83 -11.69 6.27
N ARG A 142 -5.15 -10.77 5.59
CA ARG A 142 -5.71 -9.81 4.63
C ARG A 142 -4.66 -9.46 3.59
N THR A 143 -5.07 -9.05 2.40
CA THR A 143 -4.16 -8.48 1.40
C THR A 143 -4.05 -6.97 1.56
N ASP A 144 -2.82 -6.47 1.74
CA ASP A 144 -2.54 -5.02 1.75
C ASP A 144 -1.81 -4.57 0.47
N ILE A 145 -1.15 -5.50 -0.20
CA ILE A 145 -0.28 -5.25 -1.36
C ILE A 145 -0.59 -6.27 -2.43
N LEU A 146 -0.82 -5.79 -3.64
CA LEU A 146 -1.06 -6.59 -4.83
C LEU A 146 -0.03 -6.22 -5.89
N GLY A 147 0.74 -7.20 -6.33
CA GLY A 147 1.52 -7.10 -7.55
C GLY A 147 0.72 -7.66 -8.71
N VAL A 148 0.66 -6.96 -9.83
CA VAL A 148 0.03 -7.42 -11.06
C VAL A 148 1.00 -7.20 -12.22
N ASP A 149 1.27 -8.26 -12.97
CA ASP A 149 2.05 -8.19 -14.20
C ASP A 149 1.12 -7.87 -15.36
N PHE A 150 1.51 -6.87 -16.15
CA PHE A 150 0.80 -6.46 -17.35
C PHE A 150 1.68 -6.60 -18.58
N LEU A 151 1.13 -7.23 -19.62
CA LEU A 151 1.65 -7.11 -20.96
C LEU A 151 1.00 -5.91 -21.63
N LEU A 152 1.81 -4.99 -22.13
CA LEU A 152 1.34 -3.98 -23.08
C LEU A 152 1.59 -4.53 -24.49
N ALA A 153 0.52 -4.85 -25.20
CA ALA A 153 0.56 -5.41 -26.55
C ALA A 153 0.12 -4.35 -27.57
N CYS A 154 0.58 -4.47 -28.82
CA CYS A 154 0.05 -3.71 -29.95
C CYS A 154 -0.81 -4.66 -30.78
N VAL A 155 -2.11 -4.38 -30.88
CA VAL A 155 -3.10 -5.15 -31.66
C VAL A 155 -3.76 -4.17 -32.61
N ASP A 156 -3.65 -4.39 -33.92
CA ASP A 156 -4.23 -3.52 -34.96
C ASP A 156 -3.92 -2.02 -34.74
N ASP A 157 -2.62 -1.71 -34.57
CA ASP A 157 -2.09 -0.36 -34.29
C ASP A 157 -2.62 0.29 -32.99
N THR A 158 -3.26 -0.50 -32.12
CA THR A 158 -3.80 -0.06 -30.84
C THR A 158 -3.05 -0.71 -29.67
N LEU A 159 -2.68 0.09 -28.67
CA LEU A 159 -2.02 -0.40 -27.47
C LEU A 159 -3.05 -0.96 -26.47
N GLU A 160 -2.93 -2.25 -26.18
CA GLU A 160 -3.78 -3.01 -25.27
C GLU A 160 -3.02 -3.49 -24.02
N LEU A 161 -3.71 -3.48 -22.89
CA LEU A 161 -3.18 -3.95 -21.61
C LEU A 161 -3.79 -5.29 -21.26
N VAL A 162 -2.94 -6.30 -21.05
CA VAL A 162 -3.35 -7.64 -20.69
C VAL A 162 -2.74 -7.99 -19.33
N ALA A 163 -3.58 -8.25 -18.32
CA ALA A 163 -3.12 -8.76 -17.04
C ALA A 163 -2.65 -10.22 -17.20
N LEU A 164 -1.44 -10.53 -16.75
CA LEU A 164 -0.83 -11.85 -16.88
C LEU A 164 -0.94 -12.65 -15.58
N SER A 165 -0.52 -12.05 -14.48
CA SER A 165 -0.41 -12.71 -13.18
C SER A 165 -0.54 -11.72 -12.03
N ALA A 166 -1.04 -12.20 -10.90
CA ALA A 166 -0.90 -11.51 -9.63
C ALA A 166 0.30 -12.08 -8.87
N ASN A 167 1.36 -11.28 -8.67
CA ASN A 167 2.56 -11.70 -7.97
C ASN A 167 3.18 -10.54 -7.16
N SER A 168 2.77 -10.42 -5.90
CA SER A 168 3.24 -9.35 -5.02
C SER A 168 4.74 -9.36 -4.78
N GLN A 169 5.36 -10.54 -4.60
CA GLN A 169 6.79 -10.64 -4.30
C GLN A 169 7.64 -10.16 -5.48
N GLN A 170 7.42 -10.70 -6.68
CA GLN A 170 8.23 -10.36 -7.85
C GLN A 170 7.98 -8.92 -8.32
N CYS A 171 6.74 -8.44 -8.22
CA CYS A 171 6.42 -7.04 -8.46
C CYS A 171 7.14 -6.12 -7.46
N LEU A 172 7.15 -6.50 -6.18
CA LEU A 172 7.82 -5.75 -5.13
C LEU A 172 9.33 -5.65 -5.37
N GLU A 173 9.99 -6.76 -5.66
CA GLU A 173 11.42 -6.80 -5.98
C GLU A 173 11.75 -5.88 -7.18
N THR A 174 10.93 -5.95 -8.23
CA THR A 174 11.12 -5.16 -9.45
C THR A 174 10.93 -3.66 -9.20
N CYS A 175 9.88 -3.28 -8.48
CA CYS A 175 9.61 -1.88 -8.14
C CYS A 175 10.65 -1.30 -7.18
N LEU A 176 11.11 -2.06 -6.18
CA LEU A 176 12.18 -1.62 -5.28
C LEU A 176 13.51 -1.43 -6.02
N LEU A 177 13.83 -2.33 -6.95
CA LEU A 177 15.03 -2.17 -7.80
C LEU A 177 14.90 -0.94 -8.70
N ALA A 178 13.72 -0.70 -9.28
CA ALA A 178 13.43 0.49 -10.08
C ALA A 178 13.65 1.79 -9.27
N GLU A 179 13.14 1.85 -8.03
CA GLU A 179 13.37 3.00 -7.14
C GLU A 179 14.84 3.19 -6.81
N ALA A 180 15.53 2.10 -6.46
CA ALA A 180 16.94 2.14 -6.09
C ALA A 180 17.78 2.69 -7.25
N MET A 181 17.52 2.21 -8.47
CA MET A 181 18.17 2.68 -9.68
C MET A 181 17.79 4.13 -10.03
N GLY A 182 16.51 4.49 -9.94
CA GLY A 182 16.04 5.87 -10.14
C GLY A 182 16.79 6.85 -9.22
N ARG A 183 16.97 6.50 -7.95
CA ARG A 183 17.76 7.30 -7.00
C ARG A 183 19.21 7.49 -7.44
N THR A 184 19.84 6.50 -8.08
CA THR A 184 21.21 6.66 -8.59
C THR A 184 21.32 7.66 -9.73
N VAL A 185 20.23 7.88 -10.48
CA VAL A 185 20.15 8.83 -11.60
C VAL A 185 19.38 10.11 -11.23
N GLY A 186 19.04 10.30 -9.96
CA GLY A 186 18.44 11.54 -9.45
C GLY A 186 16.92 11.63 -9.53
N GLU A 187 16.22 10.54 -9.81
CA GLU A 187 14.75 10.48 -9.71
C GLU A 187 14.30 10.69 -8.26
N PRO A 188 13.10 11.25 -8.03
CA PRO A 188 12.55 11.39 -6.69
C PRO A 188 12.44 10.02 -6.00
N PRO A 189 12.64 9.96 -4.67
CA PRO A 189 12.47 8.73 -3.93
C PRO A 189 11.01 8.26 -4.08
N GLY A 190 10.84 6.99 -4.44
CA GLY A 190 9.53 6.36 -4.36
C GLY A 190 9.12 6.08 -2.92
N ASP A 191 7.85 5.73 -2.75
CA ASP A 191 7.20 5.58 -1.45
C ASP A 191 7.11 4.12 -0.99
N LEU A 192 7.49 3.15 -1.82
CA LEU A 192 7.16 1.74 -1.59
C LEU A 192 7.68 1.18 -0.27
N ALA A 193 8.94 1.44 0.05
CA ALA A 193 9.55 0.98 1.31
C ALA A 193 8.86 1.62 2.54
N ARG A 194 8.50 2.91 2.43
CA ARG A 194 7.79 3.66 3.47
C ARG A 194 6.41 3.06 3.71
N LEU A 195 5.67 2.87 2.63
CA LEU A 195 4.33 2.33 2.63
C LEU A 195 4.29 0.89 3.17
N LEU A 196 5.26 0.05 2.78
CA LEU A 196 5.44 -1.29 3.37
C LEU A 196 5.63 -1.24 4.88
N ALA A 197 6.56 -0.40 5.34
CA ALA A 197 6.86 -0.26 6.75
C ALA A 197 5.62 0.24 7.53
N GLU A 198 4.91 1.23 7.00
CA GLU A 198 3.66 1.73 7.58
C GLU A 198 2.58 0.63 7.68
N THR A 199 2.43 -0.21 6.65
CA THR A 199 1.50 -1.36 6.71
C THR A 199 1.87 -2.32 7.83
N LEU A 200 3.14 -2.70 7.92
CA LEU A 200 3.62 -3.66 8.92
C LEU A 200 3.49 -3.12 10.34
N LEU A 201 3.85 -1.85 10.53
CA LEU A 201 3.68 -1.15 11.81
C LEU A 201 2.20 -1.07 12.20
N HIS A 202 1.33 -0.72 11.25
CA HIS A 202 -0.11 -0.68 11.49
C HIS A 202 -0.65 -2.04 11.90
N ARG A 203 -0.30 -3.13 11.20
CA ARG A 203 -0.68 -4.50 11.59
C ARG A 203 -0.20 -4.85 12.99
N ALA A 204 1.06 -4.57 13.30
CA ALA A 204 1.63 -4.85 14.60
C ALA A 204 0.90 -4.08 15.71
N GLN A 205 0.58 -2.80 15.48
CA GLN A 205 -0.19 -1.99 16.41
C GLN A 205 -1.59 -2.54 16.63
N CYS A 206 -2.34 -2.87 15.56
CA CYS A 206 -3.66 -3.50 15.67
C CYS A 206 -3.58 -4.78 16.52
N HIS A 207 -2.61 -5.67 16.23
CA HIS A 207 -2.45 -6.90 16.97
C HIS A 207 -2.16 -6.69 18.47
N LEU A 208 -1.35 -5.68 18.81
CA LEU A 208 -0.98 -5.37 20.19
C LEU A 208 -2.16 -4.85 21.04
N VAL A 209 -3.11 -4.18 20.40
CA VAL A 209 -4.21 -3.51 21.09
C VAL A 209 -5.54 -4.24 20.96
N GLU A 210 -5.67 -5.15 20.01
CA GLU A 210 -6.90 -5.89 19.77
C GLU A 210 -7.41 -6.60 21.03
N GLY A 211 -8.72 -6.48 21.28
CA GLY A 211 -9.37 -7.05 22.46
C GLY A 211 -9.08 -6.32 23.77
N LYS A 212 -8.15 -5.35 23.82
CA LYS A 212 -7.91 -4.56 25.03
C LYS A 212 -9.08 -3.61 25.30
N ASP A 213 -9.35 -3.37 26.59
CA ASP A 213 -10.37 -2.43 27.02
C ASP A 213 -9.77 -1.00 27.01
N ILE A 214 -10.52 -0.03 26.46
CA ILE A 214 -10.22 1.40 26.57
C ILE A 214 -11.28 2.10 27.42
N LEU A 215 -10.80 2.97 28.31
CA LEU A 215 -11.64 3.83 29.12
C LEU A 215 -11.67 5.24 28.50
N LEU A 216 -12.85 5.67 28.04
CA LEU A 216 -13.04 7.02 27.51
C LEU A 216 -13.57 7.94 28.61
N ILE A 217 -12.77 8.94 29.01
CA ILE A 217 -13.16 9.95 30.01
C ILE A 217 -13.49 11.28 29.31
N GLY A 218 -14.61 11.91 29.70
CA GLY A 218 -14.97 13.27 29.26
C GLY A 218 -15.50 13.36 27.83
N ALA A 219 -16.48 12.52 27.46
CA ALA A 219 -17.13 12.60 26.14
C ALA A 219 -18.21 13.70 26.03
N GLY A 220 -18.46 14.47 27.10
CA GLY A 220 -19.43 15.56 27.10
C GLY A 220 -18.88 16.84 26.48
N GLY A 221 -19.47 17.31 25.38
CA GLY A 221 -19.28 18.65 24.84
C GLY A 221 -18.97 18.74 23.34
N VAL A 222 -18.29 17.74 22.77
CA VAL A 222 -17.99 17.62 21.33
C VAL A 222 -18.09 16.16 20.92
N SER A 223 -18.75 15.86 19.80
CA SER A 223 -18.85 14.49 19.28
C SER A 223 -17.46 13.90 19.07
N LYS A 224 -17.10 12.90 19.88
CA LYS A 224 -15.90 12.07 19.72
C LYS A 224 -16.19 10.82 18.88
N SER A 225 -17.08 10.91 17.89
CA SER A 225 -17.47 9.79 17.00
C SER A 225 -16.25 9.11 16.36
N PHE A 226 -15.22 9.89 16.01
CA PHE A 226 -13.96 9.39 15.46
C PHE A 226 -13.22 8.41 16.40
N VAL A 227 -13.35 8.56 17.72
CA VAL A 227 -12.74 7.63 18.69
C VAL A 227 -13.41 6.26 18.61
N TRP A 228 -14.72 6.23 18.39
CA TRP A 228 -15.49 4.99 18.26
C TRP A 228 -15.22 4.29 16.92
N GLU A 229 -15.09 5.06 15.84
CA GLU A 229 -14.65 4.53 14.53
C GLU A 229 -13.26 3.92 14.65
N ALA A 230 -12.31 4.67 15.20
CA ALA A 230 -10.95 4.17 15.32
C ALA A 230 -10.84 3.00 16.30
N ALA A 231 -11.53 3.03 17.44
CA ALA A 231 -11.58 1.88 18.35
C ALA A 231 -12.09 0.61 17.66
N ARG A 232 -13.10 0.74 16.79
CA ARG A 232 -13.58 -0.37 15.96
C ARG A 232 -12.50 -0.86 14.99
N ASP A 233 -11.81 0.06 14.31
CA ASP A 233 -10.75 -0.25 13.35
C ASP A 233 -9.55 -0.97 14.00
N TYR A 234 -9.24 -0.64 15.26
CA TYR A 234 -8.18 -1.29 16.05
C TYR A 234 -8.65 -2.52 16.85
N GLY A 235 -9.93 -2.91 16.77
CA GLY A 235 -10.46 -4.05 17.53
C GLY A 235 -10.53 -3.82 19.05
N LEU A 236 -10.59 -2.57 19.49
CA LEU A 236 -10.64 -2.17 20.90
C LEU A 236 -12.05 -2.30 21.48
N ARG A 237 -12.14 -2.69 22.75
CA ARG A 237 -13.40 -2.70 23.51
C ARG A 237 -13.56 -1.37 24.24
N VAL A 238 -14.51 -0.55 23.81
CA VAL A 238 -14.72 0.76 24.42
C VAL A 238 -15.69 0.65 25.59
N ARG A 239 -15.25 1.14 26.76
CA ARG A 239 -16.12 1.35 27.93
C ARG A 239 -16.25 2.84 28.19
N GLY A 240 -17.46 3.35 28.08
CA GLY A 240 -17.77 4.75 28.36
C GLY A 240 -18.19 4.95 29.81
N LEU A 241 -17.60 5.95 30.49
CA LEU A 241 -18.21 6.56 31.66
C LEU A 241 -18.95 7.81 31.17
N GLY A 242 -20.26 7.65 30.97
CA GLY A 242 -21.16 8.75 30.59
C GLY A 242 -21.32 9.78 31.72
N TRP A 243 -21.56 11.03 31.33
CA TRP A 243 -22.01 12.12 32.18
C TRP A 243 -23.44 12.45 31.80
#